data_AF-A0A7W4FVQ7-F1
#
_entry.id   AF-A0A7W4FVQ7-F1
#
_cell.length_a   1.000
_cell.length_b   1.000
_cell.length_c   1.000
_cell.angle_alpha   90.00
_cell.angle_beta   90.00
_cell.angle_gamma   90.00
#
_symmetry.space_group_name_H-M   'P 1'
#
loop_
_entity.id
_entity.type
_entity.pdbx_description
1 polymer ?
#
loop_
_entity_poly.entity_id
_entity_poly.type
_entity_poly.pdbx_seq_one_letter_code
_entity_poly.pdbx_strand_id
1 'polypeptide(L)'
;MLRYWQGALLKLLSCSLACAMLLVCHFVNAGQLSVSQSVAIDPVITTQIRAVDSLADQTIRQAYFTPVASKQALVCYLPALELCVGLLPASLQQQTAFSVANIRRAIGRKSAMVLVAEHDTVAGVIVINRARDMLEQSGSIGLVTYQLPLVKQAQLTLWHEIGHLYNITLQGTILPSSLSEYQHEWLADLYLLWQIAQHYHQLDLAWQQFHRRNLALINDSGNLSHWSAPQLQIVLSHYNAQQLLDFTRYEDFITAVYPLMPLWSTRDMGEFSSLVQRTFSAVQSLPGYIFWRQPELIQVLSPTLDRLMGKAESQRWLKNQFSTVK
;
A
#
# COMPACT_ATOMS: atom_id res chain seq x y z
N MET A 1 -37.67 -2.61 -16.65
CA MET A 1 -36.38 -2.10 -17.15
C MET A 1 -35.29 -2.51 -16.18
N LEU A 2 -34.08 -2.75 -16.71
CA LEU A 2 -32.84 -3.24 -16.09
C LEU A 2 -32.76 -4.74 -15.71
N ARG A 3 -32.26 -5.49 -16.70
CA ARG A 3 -31.45 -6.72 -16.56
C ARG A 3 -29.99 -6.33 -16.24
N TYR A 4 -29.21 -7.35 -15.85
CA TYR A 4 -27.73 -7.44 -15.72
C TYR A 4 -27.16 -7.19 -14.32
N TRP A 5 -27.00 -8.26 -13.53
CA TRP A 5 -25.80 -8.57 -12.73
C TRP A 5 -25.80 -10.08 -12.42
N GLN A 6 -25.29 -10.88 -13.36
CA GLN A 6 -24.78 -12.23 -13.13
C GLN A 6 -23.50 -12.35 -13.97
N GLY A 7 -22.38 -12.65 -13.32
CA GLY A 7 -21.14 -12.98 -14.02
C GLY A 7 -19.87 -12.51 -13.30
N ALA A 8 -19.46 -13.20 -12.25
CA ALA A 8 -18.05 -13.35 -11.85
C ALA A 8 -17.95 -14.37 -10.69
N LEU A 9 -18.29 -15.63 -10.98
CA LEU A 9 -18.09 -16.76 -10.07
C LEU A 9 -17.73 -17.96 -10.94
N LEU A 10 -16.48 -18.03 -11.39
CA LEU A 10 -15.92 -19.23 -12.00
C LEU A 10 -14.38 -19.17 -12.11
N LYS A 11 -13.77 -20.20 -11.50
CA LYS A 11 -12.41 -20.76 -11.70
C LYS A 11 -11.27 -20.28 -10.79
N LEU A 12 -11.28 -20.78 -9.56
CA LEU A 12 -10.08 -21.23 -8.85
C LEU A 12 -10.41 -22.60 -8.23
N LEU A 13 -10.37 -23.66 -9.04
CA LEU A 13 -10.43 -25.06 -8.62
C LEU A 13 -9.97 -25.92 -9.80
N SER A 14 -8.68 -26.26 -9.84
CA SER A 14 -8.18 -27.47 -10.47
C SER A 14 -6.73 -27.74 -10.07
N CYS A 15 -6.46 -28.99 -9.73
CA CYS A 15 -5.16 -29.63 -9.48
C CYS A 15 -4.58 -29.53 -8.07
N SER A 16 -5.26 -30.19 -7.12
CA SER A 16 -4.60 -31.10 -6.19
C SER A 16 -4.70 -32.53 -6.73
N LEU A 17 -3.58 -33.18 -7.06
CA LEU A 17 -3.29 -34.59 -6.74
C LEU A 17 -2.01 -35.10 -7.43
N ALA A 18 -1.19 -35.74 -6.59
CA ALA A 18 -0.14 -36.72 -6.88
C ALA A 18 1.19 -36.21 -7.47
N CYS A 19 2.25 -36.17 -6.65
CA CYS A 19 3.08 -37.37 -6.47
C CYS A 19 3.98 -37.22 -5.23
N ALA A 20 3.74 -38.07 -4.24
CA ALA A 20 4.69 -38.31 -3.17
C ALA A 20 5.88 -39.09 -3.75
N MET A 21 7.09 -38.61 -3.50
CA MET A 21 8.29 -39.45 -3.57
C MET A 21 9.09 -39.22 -2.28
N LEU A 22 9.14 -40.29 -1.49
CA LEU A 22 10.13 -40.52 -0.46
C LEU A 22 11.52 -40.51 -1.10
N LEU A 23 12.48 -39.82 -0.49
CA LEU A 23 13.83 -40.37 -0.40
C LEU A 23 14.47 -39.96 0.92
N VAL A 24 14.57 -40.95 1.80
CA VAL A 24 15.45 -40.99 2.96
C VAL A 24 16.83 -41.38 2.45
N CYS A 25 17.88 -40.65 2.83
CA CYS A 25 19.22 -41.18 3.07
C CYS A 25 20.04 -40.18 3.88
N HIS A 26 20.22 -40.49 5.18
CA HIS A 26 21.39 -40.05 5.95
C HIS A 26 22.61 -40.86 5.49
N PHE A 27 23.81 -40.26 5.48
CA PHE A 27 24.92 -40.58 6.41
C PHE A 27 26.31 -40.04 5.98
N VAL A 28 26.98 -39.46 6.99
CA VAL A 28 28.43 -39.45 7.35
C VAL A 28 29.48 -38.70 6.49
N ASN A 29 29.86 -37.52 7.01
CA ASN A 29 31.11 -37.16 7.71
C ASN A 29 32.54 -37.34 7.11
N ALA A 30 33.29 -36.22 7.23
CA ALA A 30 34.70 -36.03 7.64
C ALA A 30 35.92 -36.37 6.72
N GLY A 31 36.84 -35.40 6.64
CA GLY A 31 38.27 -35.56 6.27
C GLY A 31 38.82 -34.38 5.44
N GLN A 32 39.22 -33.26 6.04
CA GLN A 32 40.61 -32.84 6.40
C GLN A 32 41.59 -32.44 5.26
N LEU A 33 42.04 -31.17 5.36
CA LEU A 33 43.38 -30.60 5.13
C LEU A 33 43.98 -30.50 3.70
N SER A 34 44.22 -29.25 3.25
CA SER A 34 45.58 -28.74 2.99
C SER A 34 45.57 -27.23 2.64
N VAL A 35 46.67 -26.57 3.04
CA VAL A 35 46.99 -25.15 2.88
C VAL A 35 47.74 -24.92 1.57
N SER A 36 47.44 -23.86 0.81
CA SER A 36 48.44 -23.18 -0.05
C SER A 36 47.98 -21.76 -0.43
N GLN A 37 48.96 -20.93 -0.71
CA GLN A 37 48.95 -19.47 -0.69
C GLN A 37 48.28 -18.79 -1.91
N SER A 38 47.77 -17.59 -1.62
CA SER A 38 47.54 -16.40 -2.44
C SER A 38 47.93 -16.42 -3.93
N VAL A 39 46.94 -16.16 -4.78
CA VAL A 39 47.12 -15.41 -6.03
C VAL A 39 46.04 -14.32 -6.07
N ALA A 40 46.49 -13.08 -6.11
CA ALA A 40 45.66 -11.91 -6.32
C ALA A 40 45.01 -11.98 -7.70
N ILE A 41 43.69 -11.85 -7.75
CA ILE A 41 42.94 -11.57 -8.97
C ILE A 41 42.32 -10.20 -8.76
N ASP A 42 42.72 -9.26 -9.62
CA ASP A 42 42.24 -7.89 -9.64
C ASP A 42 40.71 -7.80 -9.61
N PRO A 43 40.14 -6.86 -8.85
CA PRO A 43 38.70 -6.67 -8.82
C PRO A 43 38.22 -6.12 -10.16
N VAL A 44 37.27 -6.85 -10.75
CA VAL A 44 36.41 -6.38 -11.85
C VAL A 44 35.88 -4.99 -11.50
N ILE A 45 36.12 -4.07 -12.43
CA ILE A 45 35.70 -2.67 -12.44
C ILE A 45 34.23 -2.58 -12.03
N THR A 46 33.99 -2.24 -10.78
CA THR A 46 32.67 -1.83 -10.31
C THR A 46 32.54 -0.36 -10.69
N THR A 47 31.93 -0.08 -11.84
CA THR A 47 31.50 1.29 -12.17
C THR A 47 30.48 1.73 -11.13
N GLN A 48 30.97 2.42 -10.10
CA GLN A 48 30.17 3.31 -9.28
C GLN A 48 29.63 4.41 -10.21
N ILE A 49 28.37 4.28 -10.61
CA ILE A 49 27.63 5.42 -11.14
C ILE A 49 27.33 6.30 -9.92
N ARG A 50 28.23 7.26 -9.66
CA ARG A 50 27.93 8.43 -8.85
C ARG A 50 26.72 9.11 -9.46
N ALA A 51 25.67 9.25 -8.67
CA ALA A 51 24.53 10.10 -8.99
C ALA A 51 25.05 11.54 -9.15
N VAL A 52 25.20 11.96 -10.40
CA VAL A 52 25.37 13.37 -10.74
C VAL A 52 23.98 13.93 -10.90
N ASP A 53 23.62 14.72 -9.90
CA ASP A 53 22.49 15.63 -9.89
C ASP A 53 22.56 16.51 -11.16
N SER A 54 21.62 16.31 -12.08
CA SER A 54 21.44 17.24 -13.19
C SER A 54 19.96 17.31 -13.55
N LEU A 55 19.46 18.54 -13.58
CA LEU A 55 18.10 18.95 -13.97
C LEU A 55 17.77 18.68 -15.46
N ALA A 56 18.20 17.54 -16.00
CA ALA A 56 18.02 17.14 -17.40
C ALA A 56 17.35 15.76 -17.57
N ASP A 57 16.76 15.18 -16.52
CA ASP A 57 16.09 13.87 -16.56
C ASP A 57 14.56 13.98 -16.82
N GLN A 58 14.15 14.91 -17.68
CA GLN A 58 12.75 15.00 -18.14
C GLN A 58 12.46 14.17 -19.40
N THR A 59 13.41 13.38 -19.87
CA THR A 59 13.09 12.23 -20.74
C THR A 59 12.53 11.13 -19.84
N ILE A 60 11.28 11.28 -19.43
CA ILE A 60 10.59 10.35 -18.52
C ILE A 60 10.82 8.94 -19.05
N ARG A 61 11.65 8.13 -18.36
CA ARG A 61 11.80 6.71 -18.67
C ARG A 61 10.41 6.11 -18.66
N GLN A 62 9.90 5.77 -19.84
CA GLN A 62 8.51 5.34 -20.02
C GLN A 62 8.23 3.95 -19.43
N ALA A 63 9.31 3.24 -19.09
CA ALA A 63 9.34 2.00 -18.36
C ALA A 63 10.65 1.87 -17.58
N TYR A 64 10.64 1.29 -16.39
CA TYR A 64 11.85 0.95 -15.64
C TYR A 64 11.60 -0.14 -14.60
N PHE A 65 12.65 -0.89 -14.24
CA PHE A 65 12.58 -1.84 -13.13
C PHE A 65 12.92 -1.16 -11.80
N THR A 66 12.19 -1.51 -10.76
CA THR A 66 12.45 -1.11 -9.37
C THR A 66 12.62 -2.35 -8.50
N PRO A 67 13.54 -2.36 -7.53
CA PRO A 67 13.70 -3.50 -6.63
C PRO A 67 12.46 -3.67 -5.72
N VAL A 68 12.10 -4.93 -5.46
CA VAL A 68 11.08 -5.36 -4.50
C VAL A 68 11.61 -6.59 -3.79
N ALA A 69 12.13 -6.42 -2.57
CA ALA A 69 12.89 -7.44 -1.85
C ALA A 69 14.00 -8.04 -2.75
N SER A 70 13.99 -9.36 -2.96
CA SER A 70 14.94 -10.07 -3.84
C SER A 70 14.55 -10.09 -5.32
N LYS A 71 13.39 -9.52 -5.68
CA LYS A 71 12.84 -9.47 -7.05
C LYS A 71 12.84 -8.04 -7.59
N GLN A 72 12.36 -7.87 -8.81
CA GLN A 72 12.11 -6.56 -9.41
C GLN A 72 10.67 -6.42 -9.88
N ALA A 73 10.12 -5.22 -9.81
CA ALA A 73 8.85 -4.86 -10.42
C ALA A 73 9.09 -3.96 -11.63
N LEU A 74 8.36 -4.21 -12.71
CA LEU A 74 8.39 -3.36 -13.89
C LEU A 74 7.35 -2.24 -13.73
N VAL A 75 7.81 -0.99 -13.67
CA VAL A 75 6.94 0.19 -13.65
C VAL A 75 6.68 0.63 -15.08
N CYS A 76 5.41 0.68 -15.47
CA CYS A 76 4.93 1.06 -16.78
C CYS A 76 4.09 2.33 -16.72
N TYR A 77 4.39 3.32 -17.56
CA TYR A 77 3.45 4.41 -17.80
C TYR A 77 2.39 3.99 -18.82
N LEU A 78 1.12 4.26 -18.52
CA LEU A 78 -0.02 3.80 -19.31
C LEU A 78 0.07 4.16 -20.82
N PRO A 79 0.53 5.37 -21.22
CA PRO A 79 0.70 5.70 -22.64
C PRO A 79 1.71 4.82 -23.39
N ALA A 80 2.72 4.29 -22.69
CA ALA A 80 3.78 3.47 -23.26
C ALA A 80 3.64 1.97 -22.91
N LEU A 81 2.44 1.56 -22.52
CA LEU A 81 2.19 0.24 -21.95
C LEU A 81 2.63 -0.92 -22.86
N GLU A 82 2.44 -0.79 -24.17
CA GLU A 82 2.81 -1.84 -25.13
C GLU A 82 4.32 -2.08 -25.17
N LEU A 83 5.10 -1.00 -25.29
CA LEU A 83 6.57 -1.06 -25.22
C LEU A 83 7.02 -1.56 -23.85
N CYS A 84 6.37 -1.12 -22.77
CA CYS A 84 6.73 -1.52 -21.42
C CYS A 84 6.53 -3.02 -21.20
N VAL A 85 5.34 -3.55 -21.46
CA VAL A 85 5.03 -4.98 -21.27
C VAL A 85 5.96 -5.86 -22.13
N GLY A 86 6.40 -5.38 -23.29
CA GLY A 86 7.40 -6.05 -24.12
C GLY A 86 8.77 -6.25 -23.45
N LEU A 87 9.07 -5.55 -22.35
CA LEU A 87 10.29 -5.73 -21.54
C LEU A 87 10.21 -6.91 -20.57
N LEU A 88 9.03 -7.50 -20.37
CA LEU A 88 8.89 -8.66 -19.50
C LEU A 88 9.57 -9.90 -20.12
N PRO A 89 10.06 -10.85 -19.31
CA PRO A 89 10.43 -12.18 -19.78
C PRO A 89 9.32 -12.83 -20.62
N ALA A 90 9.70 -13.59 -21.64
CA ALA A 90 8.74 -14.23 -22.56
C ALA A 90 7.71 -15.12 -21.83
N SER A 91 8.11 -15.78 -20.73
CA SER A 91 7.23 -16.58 -19.86
C SER A 91 6.09 -15.75 -19.25
N LEU A 92 6.34 -14.48 -18.91
CA LEU A 92 5.35 -13.58 -18.34
C LEU A 92 4.48 -12.92 -19.41
N GLN A 93 5.02 -12.63 -20.59
CA GLN A 93 4.24 -12.06 -21.70
C GLN A 93 3.07 -12.96 -22.13
N GLN A 94 3.18 -14.27 -21.91
CA GLN A 94 2.12 -15.25 -22.22
C GLN A 94 1.01 -15.29 -21.17
N GLN A 95 1.21 -14.74 -19.97
CA GLN A 95 0.18 -14.72 -18.95
C GLN A 95 -0.89 -13.70 -19.31
N THR A 96 -2.16 -14.12 -19.23
CA THR A 96 -3.31 -13.29 -19.62
C THR A 96 -3.41 -12.00 -18.80
N ALA A 97 -2.94 -12.00 -17.55
CA ALA A 97 -2.90 -10.85 -16.67
C ALA A 97 -2.06 -9.69 -17.24
N PHE A 98 -0.99 -9.99 -18.00
CA PHE A 98 -0.08 -8.99 -18.56
C PHE A 98 -0.41 -8.57 -19.99
N SER A 99 -1.54 -9.02 -20.56
CA SER A 99 -2.00 -8.53 -21.86
C SER A 99 -2.31 -7.04 -21.79
N VAL A 100 -1.78 -6.25 -22.73
CA VAL A 100 -2.04 -4.80 -22.87
C VAL A 100 -3.54 -4.48 -22.85
N ALA A 101 -4.36 -5.30 -23.53
CA ALA A 101 -5.80 -5.11 -23.57
C ALA A 101 -6.48 -5.35 -22.21
N ASN A 102 -6.04 -6.36 -21.47
CA ASN A 102 -6.57 -6.65 -20.14
C ASN A 102 -6.13 -5.58 -19.14
N ILE A 103 -4.88 -5.13 -19.20
CA ILE A 103 -4.35 -4.04 -18.38
C ILE A 103 -5.14 -2.75 -18.61
N ARG A 104 -5.34 -2.34 -19.87
CA ARG A 104 -6.13 -1.14 -20.20
C ARG A 104 -7.56 -1.22 -19.68
N ARG A 105 -8.17 -2.41 -19.72
CA ARG A 105 -9.51 -2.64 -19.16
C ARG A 105 -9.51 -2.56 -17.64
N ALA A 106 -8.52 -3.15 -16.99
CA ALA A 106 -8.42 -3.25 -15.54
C ALA A 106 -8.10 -1.91 -14.87
N ILE A 107 -7.21 -1.10 -15.46
CA ILE A 107 -6.83 0.20 -14.85
C ILE A 107 -8.01 1.17 -14.83
N GLY A 108 -8.87 1.16 -15.86
CA GLY A 108 -10.07 1.98 -15.93
C GLY A 108 -9.82 3.45 -15.59
N ARG A 109 -10.40 3.92 -14.48
CA ARG A 109 -10.25 5.31 -13.98
C ARG A 109 -9.20 5.47 -12.87
N LYS A 110 -8.51 4.40 -12.47
CA LYS A 110 -7.51 4.43 -11.41
C LYS A 110 -6.27 5.22 -11.85
N SER A 111 -5.61 5.85 -10.89
CA SER A 111 -4.31 6.53 -11.07
C SER A 111 -3.16 5.55 -11.14
N ALA A 112 -3.29 4.38 -10.53
CA ALA A 112 -2.34 3.28 -10.66
C ALA A 112 -3.02 1.93 -10.45
N MET A 113 -2.29 0.86 -10.79
CA MET A 113 -2.64 -0.50 -10.41
C MET A 113 -1.40 -1.38 -10.34
N VAL A 114 -1.49 -2.42 -9.52
CA VAL A 114 -0.48 -3.46 -9.39
C VAL A 114 -0.98 -4.79 -9.98
N LEU A 115 -0.08 -5.51 -10.65
CA LEU A 115 -0.28 -6.89 -11.12
C LEU A 115 0.85 -7.75 -10.60
N VAL A 116 0.51 -8.82 -9.88
CA VAL A 116 1.49 -9.74 -9.30
C VAL A 116 1.95 -10.73 -10.37
N ALA A 117 3.25 -11.01 -10.41
CA ALA A 117 3.82 -12.00 -11.31
C ALA A 117 4.17 -13.29 -10.55
N GLU A 118 3.76 -14.42 -11.12
CA GLU A 118 4.27 -15.74 -10.74
C GLU A 118 5.60 -15.99 -11.48
N HIS A 119 6.70 -15.45 -10.94
CA HIS A 119 8.04 -15.56 -11.53
C HIS A 119 9.14 -15.50 -10.47
N ASP A 120 10.29 -16.12 -10.73
CA ASP A 120 11.40 -16.21 -9.77
C ASP A 120 12.06 -14.85 -9.52
N THR A 121 12.22 -14.02 -10.56
CA THR A 121 12.96 -12.75 -10.50
C THR A 121 12.08 -11.50 -10.63
N VAL A 122 10.81 -11.65 -11.03
CA VAL A 122 9.89 -10.53 -11.26
C VAL A 122 8.75 -10.62 -10.24
N ALA A 123 8.59 -9.57 -9.44
CA ALA A 123 7.52 -9.47 -8.45
C ALA A 123 6.18 -9.11 -9.10
N GLY A 124 6.21 -8.31 -10.16
CA GLY A 124 4.99 -7.83 -10.81
C GLY A 124 5.21 -6.67 -11.76
N VAL A 125 4.09 -6.13 -12.23
CA VAL A 125 4.00 -4.93 -13.06
C VAL A 125 3.19 -3.88 -12.31
N ILE A 126 3.70 -2.66 -12.23
CA ILE A 126 2.99 -1.51 -11.70
C ILE A 126 2.66 -0.60 -12.88
N VAL A 127 1.39 -0.28 -13.08
CA VAL A 127 0.95 0.59 -14.17
C VAL A 127 0.53 1.93 -13.59
N ILE A 128 1.16 3.01 -14.04
CA ILE A 128 0.91 4.38 -13.60
C ILE A 128 0.15 5.15 -14.69
N ASN A 129 -0.94 5.80 -14.29
CA ASN A 129 -1.78 6.64 -15.12
C ASN A 129 -1.73 8.09 -14.62
N ARG A 130 -0.66 8.80 -14.99
CA ARG A 130 -0.41 10.19 -14.56
C ARG A 130 -1.53 11.18 -14.94
N ALA A 131 -2.30 10.88 -15.98
CA ALA A 131 -3.46 11.69 -16.37
C ALA A 131 -4.58 11.70 -15.31
N ARG A 132 -4.46 10.85 -14.28
CA ARG A 132 -5.39 10.74 -13.15
C ARG A 132 -4.71 11.04 -11.81
N ASP A 133 -3.53 11.66 -11.83
CA ASP A 133 -2.89 12.10 -10.60
C ASP A 133 -3.77 13.11 -9.87
N MET A 134 -3.93 12.89 -8.57
CA MET A 134 -4.76 13.72 -7.70
C MET A 134 -3.91 14.85 -7.12
N LEU A 135 -4.29 16.10 -7.36
CA LEU A 135 -3.56 17.27 -6.84
C LEU A 135 -4.15 17.78 -5.52
N GLU A 136 -5.38 17.39 -5.21
CA GLU A 136 -6.09 17.78 -4.00
C GLU A 136 -7.06 16.69 -3.56
N GLN A 137 -7.32 16.62 -2.26
CA GLN A 137 -8.39 15.81 -1.68
C GLN A 137 -9.35 16.75 -0.94
N SER A 138 -10.65 16.57 -1.14
CA SER A 138 -11.66 17.32 -0.41
C SER A 138 -12.54 16.42 0.45
N GLY A 139 -13.22 17.03 1.42
CA GLY A 139 -14.32 16.42 2.16
C GLY A 139 -15.23 17.48 2.77
N SER A 140 -16.53 17.20 2.82
CA SER A 140 -17.53 18.10 3.38
C SER A 140 -17.76 17.75 4.85
N ILE A 141 -17.65 18.75 5.73
CA ILE A 141 -17.89 18.61 7.16
C ILE A 141 -18.93 19.66 7.56
N GLY A 142 -20.16 19.20 7.83
CA GLY A 142 -21.31 20.10 7.94
C GLY A 142 -21.58 20.81 6.61
N LEU A 143 -21.64 22.14 6.63
CA LEU A 143 -21.88 22.98 5.44
C LEU A 143 -20.59 23.52 4.81
N VAL A 144 -19.42 23.11 5.30
CA VAL A 144 -18.13 23.61 4.83
C VAL A 144 -17.39 22.50 4.09
N THR A 145 -16.94 22.79 2.88
CA THR A 145 -16.03 21.91 2.14
C THR A 145 -14.59 22.31 2.45
N TYR A 146 -13.83 21.35 2.95
CA TYR A 146 -12.41 21.50 3.22
C TYR A 146 -11.60 20.86 2.09
N GLN A 147 -10.47 21.47 1.76
CA GLN A 147 -9.55 20.99 0.74
C GLN A 147 -8.15 20.78 1.35
N LEU A 148 -7.51 19.69 0.93
CA LEU A 148 -6.15 19.33 1.26
C LEU A 148 -5.34 19.25 -0.04
N PRO A 149 -4.48 20.25 -0.33
CA PRO A 149 -3.51 20.15 -1.41
C PRO A 149 -2.58 18.94 -1.18
N LEU A 150 -2.30 18.19 -2.25
CA LEU A 150 -1.47 16.99 -2.19
C LEU A 150 -0.15 17.23 -2.91
N VAL A 151 0.94 17.15 -2.14
CA VAL A 151 2.30 17.30 -2.64
C VAL A 151 2.90 15.92 -2.91
N LYS A 152 3.66 15.79 -4.01
CA LYS A 152 4.34 14.54 -4.43
C LYS A 152 3.42 13.33 -4.58
N GLN A 153 2.13 13.55 -4.86
CA GLN A 153 1.12 12.48 -4.86
C GLN A 153 1.43 11.34 -5.84
N ALA A 154 1.98 11.63 -7.03
CA ALA A 154 2.39 10.60 -7.98
C ALA A 154 3.45 9.65 -7.41
N GLN A 155 4.44 10.19 -6.66
CA GLN A 155 5.47 9.39 -6.00
C GLN A 155 4.88 8.55 -4.86
N LEU A 156 3.98 9.14 -4.07
CA LEU A 156 3.29 8.43 -2.99
C LEU A 156 2.44 7.28 -3.53
N THR A 157 1.69 7.51 -4.60
CA THR A 157 0.95 6.45 -5.29
C THR A 157 1.88 5.34 -5.76
N LEU A 158 3.00 5.66 -6.41
CA LEU A 158 3.97 4.64 -6.81
C LEU A 158 4.51 3.82 -5.63
N TRP A 159 4.90 4.47 -4.52
CA TRP A 159 5.38 3.76 -3.34
C TRP A 159 4.31 2.87 -2.71
N HIS A 160 3.05 3.29 -2.71
CA HIS A 160 1.93 2.45 -2.28
C HIS A 160 1.83 1.18 -3.14
N GLU A 161 1.87 1.31 -4.47
CA GLU A 161 1.82 0.14 -5.37
C GLU A 161 3.02 -0.80 -5.20
N ILE A 162 4.22 -0.25 -4.97
CA ILE A 162 5.41 -1.05 -4.64
C ILE A 162 5.19 -1.79 -3.31
N GLY A 163 4.57 -1.12 -2.33
CA GLY A 163 4.21 -1.69 -1.04
C GLY A 163 3.34 -2.94 -1.18
N HIS A 164 2.36 -2.96 -2.09
CA HIS A 164 1.57 -4.18 -2.34
C HIS A 164 2.45 -5.37 -2.75
N LEU A 165 3.34 -5.18 -3.72
CA LEU A 165 4.24 -6.25 -4.16
C LEU A 165 5.18 -6.69 -3.06
N TYR A 166 5.75 -5.74 -2.32
CA TYR A 166 6.68 -6.06 -1.22
C TYR A 166 5.97 -6.87 -0.14
N ASN A 167 4.78 -6.45 0.30
CA ASN A 167 4.01 -7.17 1.30
C ASN A 167 3.64 -8.59 0.85
N ILE A 168 3.34 -8.81 -0.43
CA ILE A 168 3.11 -10.15 -0.98
C ILE A 168 4.34 -11.05 -0.83
N THR A 169 5.56 -10.52 -1.06
CA THR A 169 6.78 -11.31 -0.85
C THR A 169 7.02 -11.73 0.60
N LEU A 170 6.37 -11.06 1.55
CA LEU A 170 6.49 -11.33 2.98
C LEU A 170 5.40 -12.25 3.53
N GLN A 171 4.38 -12.60 2.72
CA GLN A 171 3.32 -13.52 3.15
C GLN A 171 3.86 -14.92 3.40
N GLY A 172 3.40 -15.54 4.49
CA GLY A 172 3.84 -16.87 4.91
C GLY A 172 5.22 -16.90 5.60
N THR A 173 5.88 -15.75 5.74
CA THR A 173 7.13 -15.62 6.49
C THR A 173 6.98 -14.62 7.63
N ILE A 174 6.90 -13.32 7.32
CA ILE A 174 6.73 -12.24 8.30
C ILE A 174 5.26 -11.90 8.47
N LEU A 175 4.53 -11.84 7.35
CA LEU A 175 3.09 -11.57 7.32
C LEU A 175 2.30 -12.88 7.23
N PRO A 176 1.02 -12.88 7.63
CA PRO A 176 0.15 -14.05 7.42
C PRO A 176 0.15 -14.54 5.97
N SER A 177 -0.09 -15.84 5.78
CA SER A 177 -0.15 -16.48 4.46
C SER A 177 -1.26 -15.95 3.56
N SER A 178 -2.28 -15.31 4.13
CA SER A 178 -3.34 -14.62 3.42
C SER A 178 -3.65 -13.31 4.12
N LEU A 179 -3.93 -12.27 3.33
CA LEU A 179 -4.29 -10.95 3.80
C LEU A 179 -5.68 -10.61 3.24
N SER A 180 -6.49 -9.91 4.02
CA SER A 180 -7.74 -9.32 3.51
C SER A 180 -7.45 -8.14 2.57
N GLU A 181 -8.43 -7.74 1.77
CA GLU A 181 -8.32 -6.53 0.93
C GLU A 181 -7.94 -5.32 1.78
N TYR A 182 -8.54 -5.16 2.95
CA TYR A 182 -8.21 -4.09 3.88
C TYR A 182 -6.75 -4.13 4.34
N GLN A 183 -6.25 -5.33 4.66
CA GLN A 183 -4.86 -5.52 5.05
C GLN A 183 -3.89 -5.19 3.92
N HIS A 184 -4.19 -5.58 2.68
CA HIS A 184 -3.37 -5.21 1.53
C HIS A 184 -3.21 -3.70 1.39
N GLU A 185 -4.28 -2.93 1.61
CA GLU A 185 -4.29 -1.47 1.50
C GLU A 185 -3.49 -0.77 2.60
N TRP A 186 -3.77 -1.08 3.88
CA TRP A 186 -3.07 -0.38 4.95
C TRP A 186 -1.60 -0.80 5.08
N LEU A 187 -1.25 -2.05 4.75
CA LEU A 187 0.16 -2.48 4.70
C LEU A 187 0.93 -1.76 3.58
N ALA A 188 0.30 -1.49 2.45
CA ALA A 188 0.91 -0.70 1.39
C ALA A 188 1.14 0.76 1.82
N ASP A 189 0.23 1.33 2.61
CA ASP A 189 0.43 2.64 3.22
C ASP A 189 1.51 2.65 4.32
N LEU A 190 1.73 1.54 5.04
CA LEU A 190 2.86 1.41 5.96
C LEU A 190 4.21 1.35 5.23
N TYR A 191 4.28 0.64 4.10
CA TYR A 191 5.46 0.67 3.24
C TYR A 191 5.75 2.08 2.72
N LEU A 192 4.71 2.79 2.28
CA LEU A 192 4.81 4.20 1.87
C LEU A 192 5.33 5.07 3.01
N LEU A 193 4.84 4.91 4.25
CA LEU A 193 5.30 5.68 5.40
C LEU A 193 6.80 5.41 5.66
N TRP A 194 7.21 4.15 5.64
CA TRP A 194 8.61 3.78 5.79
C TRP A 194 9.48 4.43 4.70
N GLN A 195 9.06 4.33 3.42
CA GLN A 195 9.76 4.99 2.30
C GLN A 195 9.87 6.51 2.48
N ILE A 196 8.81 7.18 2.94
CA ILE A 196 8.83 8.62 3.23
C ILE A 196 9.91 8.94 4.27
N ALA A 197 9.96 8.17 5.36
CA ALA A 197 10.96 8.37 6.41
C ALA A 197 12.38 8.17 5.85
N GLN A 198 12.63 7.07 5.15
CA GLN A 198 13.94 6.76 4.55
C GLN A 198 14.40 7.81 3.54
N HIS A 199 13.48 8.39 2.75
CA HIS A 199 13.85 9.27 1.66
C HIS A 199 13.88 10.76 2.04
N TYR A 200 12.96 11.20 2.89
CA TYR A 200 12.80 12.61 3.24
C TYR A 200 13.22 12.96 4.66
N HIS A 201 13.46 11.96 5.51
CA HIS A 201 13.86 12.14 6.91
C HIS A 201 12.87 12.98 7.73
N GLN A 202 11.60 13.02 7.31
CA GLN A 202 10.50 13.74 7.94
C GLN A 202 9.18 13.04 7.65
N LEU A 203 8.10 13.40 8.36
CA LEU A 203 6.82 12.70 8.31
C LEU A 203 5.66 13.51 7.73
N ASP A 204 5.92 14.71 7.18
CA ASP A 204 4.85 15.57 6.65
C ASP A 204 4.02 14.89 5.55
N LEU A 205 4.67 14.17 4.63
CA LEU A 205 3.98 13.42 3.58
C LEU A 205 3.23 12.19 4.14
N ALA A 206 3.68 11.62 5.26
CA ALA A 206 2.98 10.51 5.91
C ALA A 206 1.71 11.03 6.63
N TRP A 207 1.80 12.20 7.26
CA TRP A 207 0.62 12.91 7.77
C TRP A 207 -0.33 13.33 6.63
N GLN A 208 0.18 13.79 5.48
CA GLN A 208 -0.63 14.05 4.29
C GLN A 208 -1.41 12.80 3.86
N GLN A 209 -0.74 11.63 3.80
CA GLN A 209 -1.40 10.36 3.48
C GLN A 209 -2.51 10.04 4.48
N PHE A 210 -2.22 10.15 5.78
CA PHE A 210 -3.20 9.94 6.85
C PHE A 210 -4.44 10.84 6.69
N HIS A 211 -4.24 12.15 6.48
CA HIS A 211 -5.34 13.10 6.28
C HIS A 211 -6.13 12.81 5.00
N ARG A 212 -5.43 12.44 3.91
CA ARG A 212 -6.07 12.08 2.63
C ARG A 212 -7.01 10.90 2.79
N ARG A 213 -6.60 9.85 3.50
CA ARG A 213 -7.41 8.65 3.73
C ARG A 213 -8.64 8.95 4.60
N ASN A 214 -8.49 9.79 5.62
CA ASN A 214 -9.62 10.27 6.42
C ASN A 214 -10.60 11.10 5.60
N LEU A 215 -10.12 12.05 4.78
CA LEU A 215 -10.99 12.86 3.93
C LEU A 215 -11.70 12.02 2.84
N ALA A 216 -11.01 11.05 2.24
CA ALA A 216 -11.61 10.13 1.29
C ALA A 216 -12.77 9.34 1.92
N LEU A 217 -12.58 8.85 3.16
CA LEU A 217 -13.63 8.17 3.91
C LEU A 217 -14.80 9.09 4.28
N ILE A 218 -14.51 10.31 4.75
CA ILE A 218 -15.54 11.32 5.09
C ILE A 218 -16.40 11.65 3.86
N ASN A 219 -15.76 11.77 2.69
CA ASN A 219 -16.44 12.11 1.46
C ASN A 219 -17.27 10.95 0.89
N ASP A 220 -16.80 9.71 1.05
CA ASP A 220 -17.49 8.51 0.60
C ASP A 220 -17.10 7.31 1.47
N SER A 221 -18.08 6.80 2.24
CA SER A 221 -17.90 5.63 3.11
C SER A 221 -17.56 4.35 2.35
N GLY A 222 -17.76 4.30 1.04
CA GLY A 222 -17.28 3.22 0.16
C GLY A 222 -15.76 3.07 0.13
N ASN A 223 -15.00 4.08 0.56
CA ASN A 223 -13.53 4.03 0.64
C ASN A 223 -13.00 3.30 1.88
N LEU A 224 -13.87 2.67 2.67
CA LEU A 224 -13.49 2.05 3.93
C LEU A 224 -12.42 0.95 3.78
N SER A 225 -12.46 0.17 2.71
CA SER A 225 -11.42 -0.83 2.43
C SER A 225 -10.03 -0.24 2.20
N HIS A 226 -9.95 1.07 1.91
CA HIS A 226 -8.70 1.80 1.73
C HIS A 226 -8.37 2.70 2.93
N TRP A 227 -9.14 2.64 4.03
CA TRP A 227 -8.98 3.52 5.19
C TRP A 227 -7.88 3.05 6.15
N SER A 228 -6.63 3.36 5.78
CA SER A 228 -5.41 3.01 6.54
C SER A 228 -5.04 4.00 7.65
N ALA A 229 -5.77 5.10 7.80
CA ALA A 229 -5.49 6.14 8.79
C ALA A 229 -5.32 5.60 10.23
N PRO A 230 -6.12 4.63 10.71
CA PRO A 230 -5.95 4.04 12.04
C PRO A 230 -4.58 3.39 12.24
N GLN A 231 -4.12 2.59 11.28
CA GLN A 231 -2.80 1.94 11.32
C GLN A 231 -1.66 2.96 11.19
N LEU A 232 -1.82 3.93 10.28
CA LEU A 232 -0.86 5.04 10.15
C LEU A 232 -0.74 5.83 11.46
N GLN A 233 -1.84 6.08 12.17
CA GLN A 233 -1.82 6.82 13.43
C GLN A 233 -1.01 6.11 14.52
N ILE A 234 -1.09 4.77 14.61
CA ILE A 234 -0.27 4.00 15.55
C ILE A 234 1.21 4.28 15.28
N VAL A 235 1.66 4.17 14.03
CA VAL A 235 3.07 4.43 13.70
C VAL A 235 3.46 5.89 13.95
N LEU A 236 2.64 6.84 13.47
CA LEU A 236 2.90 8.27 13.58
C LEU A 236 2.87 8.80 15.04
N SER A 237 2.21 8.07 15.94
CA SER A 237 2.17 8.41 17.37
C SER A 237 3.29 7.76 18.18
N HIS A 238 3.83 6.63 17.71
CA HIS A 238 4.85 5.86 18.40
C HIS A 238 6.28 6.18 17.94
N TYR A 239 6.45 6.59 16.68
CA TYR A 239 7.76 6.81 16.08
C TYR A 239 7.87 8.22 15.51
N ASN A 240 9.01 8.86 15.78
CA ASN A 240 9.46 10.03 15.02
C ASN A 240 10.28 9.60 13.79
N ALA A 241 10.60 10.56 12.92
CA ALA A 241 11.35 10.30 11.69
C ALA A 241 12.71 9.62 11.96
N GLN A 242 13.44 10.07 12.98
CA GLN A 242 14.77 9.53 13.31
C GLN A 242 14.70 8.06 13.73
N GLN A 243 13.72 7.69 14.55
CA GLN A 243 13.53 6.29 14.96
C GLN A 243 13.13 5.40 13.77
N LEU A 244 12.43 5.95 12.78
CA LEU A 244 12.07 5.21 11.57
C LEU A 244 13.29 4.96 10.66
N LEU A 245 14.30 5.84 10.70
CA LEU A 245 15.56 5.64 9.97
C LEU A 245 16.36 4.44 10.48
N ASP A 246 16.20 4.08 11.76
CA ASP A 246 16.89 2.91 12.34
C ASP A 246 16.44 1.59 11.69
N PHE A 247 15.23 1.55 11.13
CA PHE A 247 14.77 0.43 10.31
C PHE A 247 15.29 0.55 8.87
N THR A 248 16.55 0.19 8.66
CA THR A 248 17.18 0.23 7.32
C THR A 248 16.53 -0.70 6.30
N ARG A 249 15.82 -1.74 6.77
CA ARG A 249 15.09 -2.69 5.94
C ARG A 249 13.60 -2.66 6.26
N TYR A 250 12.77 -2.78 5.24
CA TYR A 250 11.32 -2.82 5.42
C TYR A 250 10.87 -4.04 6.22
N GLU A 251 11.55 -5.18 6.10
CA GLU A 251 11.25 -6.39 6.86
C GLU A 251 11.38 -6.15 8.38
N ASP A 252 12.40 -5.41 8.79
CA ASP A 252 12.65 -5.10 10.21
C ASP A 252 11.59 -4.13 10.73
N PHE A 253 11.24 -3.12 9.93
CA PHE A 253 10.16 -2.17 10.25
C PHE A 253 8.82 -2.89 10.42
N ILE A 254 8.41 -3.71 9.45
CA ILE A 254 7.09 -4.33 9.49
C ILE A 254 7.01 -5.41 10.55
N THR A 255 8.11 -6.12 10.85
CA THR A 255 8.18 -7.09 11.96
C THR A 255 7.93 -6.40 13.30
N ALA A 256 8.46 -5.20 13.51
CA ALA A 256 8.25 -4.44 14.74
C ALA A 256 6.84 -3.83 14.84
N VAL A 257 6.30 -3.37 13.71
CA VAL A 257 5.06 -2.57 13.68
C VAL A 257 3.81 -3.43 13.54
N TYR A 258 3.83 -4.48 12.72
CA TYR A 258 2.64 -5.30 12.41
C TYR A 258 1.92 -5.84 13.66
N PRO A 259 2.61 -6.33 14.72
CA PRO A 259 1.94 -6.83 15.92
C PRO A 259 1.18 -5.76 16.73
N LEU A 260 1.45 -4.47 16.49
CA LEU A 260 0.79 -3.36 17.17
C LEU A 260 -0.51 -2.94 16.46
N MET A 261 -0.76 -3.45 15.24
CA MET A 261 -1.87 -3.01 14.41
C MET A 261 -3.19 -3.58 14.94
N PRO A 262 -4.26 -2.76 15.00
CA PRO A 262 -5.57 -3.28 15.39
C PRO A 262 -6.06 -4.26 14.32
N LEU A 263 -6.56 -5.41 14.78
CA LEU A 263 -7.22 -6.40 13.93
C LEU A 263 -8.71 -6.14 13.94
N TRP A 264 -9.20 -5.53 12.86
CA TRP A 264 -10.62 -5.23 12.69
C TRP A 264 -11.29 -6.26 11.81
N SER A 265 -12.35 -6.85 12.34
CA SER A 265 -13.23 -7.75 11.60
C SER A 265 -14.08 -6.98 10.59
N THR A 266 -14.66 -7.69 9.62
CA THR A 266 -15.65 -7.11 8.69
C THR A 266 -16.80 -6.42 9.42
N ARG A 267 -17.19 -6.92 10.60
CA ARG A 267 -18.21 -6.29 11.45
C ARG A 267 -17.73 -4.93 11.97
N ASP A 268 -16.51 -4.86 12.50
CA ASP A 268 -15.94 -3.61 13.02
C ASP A 268 -15.87 -2.55 11.93
N MET A 269 -15.42 -2.94 10.73
CA MET A 269 -15.44 -2.08 9.55
C MET A 269 -16.87 -1.60 9.24
N GLY A 270 -17.87 -2.48 9.23
CA GLY A 270 -19.27 -2.10 9.02
C GLY A 270 -19.82 -1.10 10.05
N GLU A 271 -19.41 -1.23 11.32
CA GLU A 271 -19.76 -0.30 12.39
C GLU A 271 -19.13 1.09 12.16
N PHE A 272 -17.85 1.16 11.76
CA PHE A 272 -17.20 2.41 11.37
C PHE A 272 -17.86 3.05 10.15
N SER A 273 -18.18 2.27 9.11
CA SER A 273 -18.89 2.76 7.92
C SER A 273 -20.19 3.45 8.30
N SER A 274 -20.95 2.81 9.19
CA SER A 274 -22.26 3.30 9.62
C SER A 274 -22.13 4.62 10.41
N LEU A 275 -21.13 4.70 11.31
CA LEU A 275 -20.83 5.93 12.05
C LEU A 275 -20.41 7.08 11.15
N VAL A 276 -19.53 6.83 10.18
CA VAL A 276 -19.08 7.84 9.22
C VAL A 276 -20.27 8.32 8.39
N GLN A 277 -21.06 7.41 7.84
CA GLN A 277 -22.22 7.76 7.01
C GLN A 277 -23.23 8.61 7.78
N ARG A 278 -23.54 8.25 9.04
CA ARG A 278 -24.40 9.06 9.93
C ARG A 278 -23.81 10.46 10.16
N THR A 279 -22.50 10.54 10.35
CA THR A 279 -21.84 11.77 10.80
C THR A 279 -21.65 12.76 9.64
N PHE A 280 -21.35 12.28 8.44
CA PHE A 280 -20.89 13.12 7.32
C PHE A 280 -21.81 13.12 6.09
N SER A 281 -22.72 12.16 5.93
CA SER A 281 -23.48 12.01 4.68
C SER A 281 -25.00 12.01 4.86
N ALA A 282 -25.54 11.32 5.87
CA ALA A 282 -26.97 11.08 6.00
C ALA A 282 -27.45 11.18 7.45
N VAL A 283 -28.69 11.64 7.64
CA VAL A 283 -29.39 11.57 8.93
C VAL A 283 -29.95 10.16 9.13
N GLN A 284 -29.08 9.19 9.35
CA GLN A 284 -29.48 7.81 9.67
C GLN A 284 -29.56 7.63 11.18
N SER A 285 -30.69 7.11 11.67
CA SER A 285 -30.77 6.61 13.04
C SER A 285 -29.94 5.33 13.15
N LEU A 286 -28.94 5.32 14.02
CA LEU A 286 -28.12 4.14 14.28
C LEU A 286 -28.58 3.43 15.57
N PRO A 287 -28.48 2.09 15.64
CA PRO A 287 -28.65 1.35 16.88
C PRO A 287 -27.72 1.87 17.98
N GLY A 288 -28.22 1.91 19.22
CA GLY A 288 -27.49 2.44 20.37
C GLY A 288 -26.14 1.76 20.64
N TYR A 289 -25.99 0.48 20.27
CA TYR A 289 -24.71 -0.21 20.46
C TYR A 289 -23.61 0.44 19.60
N ILE A 290 -23.86 0.84 18.35
CA ILE A 290 -22.81 1.36 17.45
C ILE A 290 -22.06 2.58 18.03
N PHE A 291 -22.67 3.30 18.97
CA PHE A 291 -22.07 4.45 19.65
C PHE A 291 -20.83 4.08 20.48
N TRP A 292 -20.65 2.80 20.88
CA TRP A 292 -19.45 2.36 21.60
C TRP A 292 -18.15 2.54 20.78
N ARG A 293 -18.24 2.55 19.44
CA ARG A 293 -17.11 2.79 18.52
C ARG A 293 -16.75 4.27 18.32
N GLN A 294 -17.57 5.20 18.80
CA GLN A 294 -17.34 6.63 18.60
C GLN A 294 -16.01 7.14 19.16
N PRO A 295 -15.58 6.76 20.37
CA PRO A 295 -14.31 7.25 20.90
C PRO A 295 -13.12 6.95 19.99
N GLU A 296 -13.08 5.73 19.41
CA GLU A 296 -12.00 5.31 18.51
C GLU A 296 -12.08 6.03 17.16
N LEU A 297 -13.28 6.20 16.59
CA LEU A 297 -13.45 7.01 15.38
C LEU A 297 -13.03 8.47 15.62
N ILE A 298 -13.41 9.06 16.75
CA ILE A 298 -13.01 10.42 17.14
C ILE A 298 -11.48 10.50 17.23
N GLN A 299 -10.83 9.54 17.87
CA GLN A 299 -9.37 9.51 18.01
C GLN A 299 -8.66 9.51 16.66
N VAL A 300 -9.17 8.74 15.68
CA VAL A 300 -8.59 8.68 14.34
C VAL A 300 -8.89 9.92 13.51
N LEU A 301 -10.08 10.51 13.63
CA LEU A 301 -10.43 11.69 12.83
C LEU A 301 -9.84 12.99 13.39
N SER A 302 -9.64 13.09 14.70
CA SER A 302 -9.25 14.34 15.38
C SER A 302 -8.05 15.05 14.76
N PRO A 303 -6.90 14.39 14.44
CA PRO A 303 -5.78 15.10 13.86
C PRO A 303 -6.08 15.70 12.47
N THR A 304 -6.96 15.05 11.70
CA THR A 304 -7.41 15.58 10.41
C THR A 304 -8.34 16.77 10.59
N LEU A 305 -9.30 16.68 11.51
CA LEU A 305 -10.21 17.77 11.79
C LEU A 305 -9.45 18.99 12.35
N ASP A 306 -8.54 18.78 13.31
CA ASP A 306 -7.69 19.83 13.87
C ASP A 306 -6.87 20.53 12.79
N ARG A 307 -6.33 19.77 11.81
CA ARG A 307 -5.58 20.33 10.68
C ARG A 307 -6.43 21.23 9.77
N LEU A 308 -7.70 20.88 9.58
CA LEU A 308 -8.60 21.52 8.62
C LEU A 308 -9.35 22.72 9.21
N MET A 309 -9.89 22.60 10.42
CA MET A 309 -10.72 23.65 11.05
C MET A 309 -10.09 24.29 12.28
N GLY A 310 -8.94 23.78 12.74
CA GLY A 310 -8.30 24.19 13.98
C GLY A 310 -8.83 23.44 15.20
N LYS A 311 -7.95 23.22 16.18
CA LYS A 311 -8.20 22.38 17.36
C LYS A 311 -9.46 22.76 18.15
N ALA A 312 -9.68 24.06 18.38
CA ALA A 312 -10.84 24.53 19.15
C ALA A 312 -12.17 24.25 18.45
N GLU A 313 -12.23 24.47 17.13
CA GLU A 313 -13.43 24.22 16.34
C GLU A 313 -13.69 22.72 16.18
N SER A 314 -12.64 21.95 15.92
CA SER A 314 -12.67 20.49 15.82
C SER A 314 -13.25 19.85 17.08
N GLN A 315 -12.74 20.24 18.27
CA GLN A 315 -13.25 19.74 19.54
C GLN A 315 -14.72 20.10 19.76
N ARG A 316 -15.14 21.33 19.43
CA ARG A 316 -16.54 21.76 19.55
C ARG A 316 -17.43 20.96 18.61
N TRP A 317 -17.02 20.81 17.35
CA TRP A 317 -17.75 20.07 16.33
C TRP A 317 -17.89 18.59 16.71
N LEU A 318 -16.79 17.94 17.11
CA LEU A 318 -16.79 16.54 17.55
C LEU A 318 -17.71 16.33 18.75
N LYS A 319 -17.64 17.22 19.74
CA LYS A 319 -18.56 17.19 20.88
C LYS A 319 -20.00 17.27 20.40
N ASN A 320 -20.35 18.19 19.49
CA ASN A 320 -21.72 18.32 19.01
C ASN A 320 -22.22 17.09 18.24
N GLN A 321 -21.37 16.43 17.44
CA GLN A 321 -21.77 15.24 16.66
C GLN A 321 -21.90 13.95 17.49
N PHE A 322 -21.07 13.84 18.53
CA PHE A 322 -20.90 12.62 19.33
C PHE A 322 -21.33 12.79 20.80
N SER A 323 -21.97 13.90 21.17
CA SER A 323 -22.61 14.06 22.48
C SER A 323 -23.69 13.00 22.62
N THR A 324 -23.39 11.94 23.36
CA THR A 324 -24.37 11.01 23.89
C THR A 324 -25.18 11.71 24.99
N VAL A 325 -26.06 12.62 24.60
CA VAL A 325 -27.12 13.10 25.49
C VAL A 325 -28.43 12.53 24.96
N LYS A 326 -28.82 11.40 25.54
CA LYS A 326 -30.22 11.14 25.86
C LYS A 326 -30.30 10.87 27.35
#